data_AF-A0AAW8B004-F1
#
_entry.id   AF-A0AAW8B004-F1
#
_cell.length_a   1.000
_cell.length_b   1.000
_cell.length_c   1.000
_cell.angle_alpha   90.00
_cell.angle_beta   90.00
_cell.angle_gamma   90.00
#
_symmetry.space_group_name_H-M   'P 1'
#
loop_
_entity.id
_entity.type
_entity.pdbx_description
1 polymer ?
#
loop_
_entity_poly.entity_id
_entity_poly.type
_entity_poly.pdbx_seq_one_letter_code
_entity_poly.pdbx_strand_id
1 'polypeptide(L)'
;MYSNENSTGAFHAHSPMEAEVFKPLLTCAQGKLFDDHPFASPIALNLFFPNEPYPDYVDLLTREIGFYAKHFQHRRLTKIWFRGKPLLTMKAGELAELAFYTHQLFSREPGGSEEYGFECQPSDITPGNLALMKGLRFNHLTFSLNTSLPPKKQKISQILSLIDEYDFQECRYRIDIANTDPDTLICWLDTLITHLPRMIEIQGLDEMDGSVTLASLADHFSVQGYHLLGDRFFVPADHMLLSLKKQSDLQYTPWGLCQRQLGDWLGVGVDALGKLGSGYYQNHLSSHQYRDAIRNNQLPISFSASYAEGHEKTLAWKLVDQLLCYHCLPEQSITATARISENIHEVIAKAEKLAWLNRHKNALILAENGLNHLTQFCQELQSL
;
A
#
# COMPACT_ATOMS: atom_id res chain seq x y z
N MET A 1 29.20 -7.51 -11.62
CA MET A 1 29.34 -6.07 -11.85
C MET A 1 28.52 -5.38 -10.78
N TYR A 2 29.18 -4.83 -9.77
CA TYR A 2 28.53 -4.09 -8.70
C TYR A 2 28.06 -2.75 -9.27
N SER A 3 26.75 -2.60 -9.46
CA SER A 3 26.13 -1.31 -9.78
C SER A 3 26.06 -0.47 -8.52
N ASN A 4 26.72 0.69 -8.55
CA ASN A 4 26.72 1.78 -7.56
C ASN A 4 25.56 1.77 -6.55
N GLU A 5 25.80 1.23 -5.35
CA GLU A 5 25.02 1.52 -4.14
C GLU A 5 25.50 2.87 -3.57
N ASN A 6 24.97 3.96 -4.10
CA ASN A 6 25.08 5.29 -3.51
C ASN A 6 23.79 6.08 -3.81
N SER A 7 22.63 5.58 -3.40
CA SER A 7 21.39 6.39 -3.36
C SER A 7 21.37 7.21 -2.08
N THR A 8 22.26 8.20 -1.97
CA THR A 8 22.17 9.21 -0.92
C THR A 8 21.21 10.32 -1.38
N GLY A 9 19.99 10.32 -0.85
CA GLY A 9 19.10 11.50 -0.91
C GLY A 9 17.69 11.33 -1.48
N ALA A 10 17.15 10.12 -1.66
CA ALA A 10 15.77 9.93 -2.10
C ALA A 10 15.16 8.64 -1.54
N PHE A 11 13.82 8.57 -1.50
CA PHE A 11 13.11 7.33 -1.20
C PHE A 11 13.27 6.31 -2.32
N HIS A 12 13.36 5.04 -1.94
CA HIS A 12 13.24 3.89 -2.81
C HIS A 12 11.79 3.38 -2.77
N ALA A 13 11.11 3.38 -3.91
CA ALA A 13 9.71 2.95 -4.01
C ALA A 13 9.62 1.47 -4.40
N HIS A 14 8.81 0.70 -3.66
CA HIS A 14 8.51 -0.70 -3.95
C HIS A 14 7.30 -0.88 -4.88
N SER A 15 6.63 0.21 -5.23
CA SER A 15 5.54 0.22 -6.21
C SER A 15 5.50 1.55 -6.95
N PRO A 16 4.91 1.58 -8.17
CA PRO A 16 4.68 2.84 -8.89
C PRO A 16 3.92 3.87 -8.06
N MET A 17 3.01 3.42 -7.19
CA MET A 17 2.23 4.32 -6.35
C MET A 17 3.05 4.92 -5.20
N GLU A 18 3.92 4.13 -4.55
CA GLU A 18 4.84 4.68 -3.55
C GLU A 18 5.70 5.78 -4.17
N ALA A 19 6.13 5.62 -5.43
CA ALA A 19 6.87 6.66 -6.13
C ALA A 19 6.06 7.96 -6.27
N GLU A 20 4.76 7.88 -6.59
CA GLU A 20 3.88 9.06 -6.63
C GLU A 20 3.73 9.72 -5.24
N VAL A 21 3.54 8.93 -4.18
CA VAL A 21 3.47 9.45 -2.78
C VAL A 21 4.73 10.25 -2.42
N PHE A 22 5.90 9.82 -2.90
CA PHE A 22 7.19 10.41 -2.53
C PHE A 22 7.57 11.69 -3.29
N LYS A 23 7.17 11.83 -4.56
CA LYS A 23 7.43 13.03 -5.39
C LYS A 23 7.19 14.38 -4.70
N PRO A 24 6.08 14.58 -3.95
CA PRO A 24 5.77 15.86 -3.32
C PRO A 24 6.50 16.14 -2.00
N LEU A 25 7.21 15.16 -1.43
CA LEU A 25 7.85 15.30 -0.13
C LEU A 25 9.10 16.17 -0.20
N LEU A 26 9.34 16.96 0.85
CA LEU A 26 10.56 17.77 1.01
C LEU A 26 11.40 17.23 2.16
N THR A 27 12.70 17.06 1.94
CA THR A 27 13.63 16.53 2.95
C THR A 27 13.51 17.30 4.27
N CYS A 28 13.43 16.56 5.37
CA CYS A 28 13.33 17.12 6.71
C CYS A 28 14.31 16.41 7.66
N ALA A 29 14.64 17.05 8.78
CA ALA A 29 15.48 16.43 9.81
C ALA A 29 14.71 15.32 10.53
N GLN A 30 15.38 14.20 10.83
CA GLN A 30 14.77 13.04 11.50
C GLN A 30 14.07 13.40 12.81
N GLY A 31 14.60 14.34 13.61
CA GLY A 31 13.98 14.77 14.86
C GLY A 31 12.55 15.29 14.69
N LYS A 32 12.28 15.98 13.57
CA LYS A 32 10.94 16.50 13.24
C LYS A 32 9.90 15.42 13.04
N LEU A 33 10.30 14.18 12.74
CA LEU A 33 9.36 13.08 12.58
C LEU A 33 8.66 12.74 13.90
N PHE A 34 9.30 13.03 15.03
CA PHE A 34 8.83 12.66 16.38
C PHE A 34 8.21 13.86 17.13
N ASP A 35 8.23 15.04 16.51
CA ASP A 35 7.61 16.26 17.03
C ASP A 35 6.12 16.24 16.63
N ASP A 36 5.21 16.22 17.61
CA ASP A 36 3.74 16.17 17.47
C ASP A 36 3.11 14.84 17.01
N HIS A 37 2.81 13.98 17.99
CA HIS A 37 1.90 12.84 17.82
C HIS A 37 0.74 12.90 18.80
N PRO A 38 -0.53 12.74 18.34
CA PRO A 38 -1.66 12.64 19.24
C PRO A 38 -1.50 11.38 20.12
N PHE A 39 -1.48 11.56 21.44
CA PHE A 39 -1.38 10.46 22.40
C PHE A 39 -2.46 9.37 22.21
N ALA A 40 -3.58 9.69 21.56
CA ALA A 40 -4.75 8.83 21.43
C ALA A 40 -4.93 8.16 20.05
N SER A 41 -4.18 8.54 19.01
CA SER A 41 -4.36 7.94 17.68
C SER A 41 -3.78 6.51 17.64
N PRO A 42 -4.44 5.57 16.95
CA PRO A 42 -3.87 4.24 16.75
C PRO A 42 -2.58 4.31 15.93
N ILE A 43 -1.80 3.23 15.97
CA ILE A 43 -0.60 3.02 15.15
C ILE A 43 -0.68 1.69 14.42
N ALA A 44 0.15 1.56 13.40
CA ALA A 44 0.43 0.30 12.74
C ALA A 44 1.92 -0.01 12.70
N LEU A 45 2.26 -1.27 12.49
CA LEU A 45 3.62 -1.72 12.18
C LEU A 45 3.70 -2.23 10.76
N ASN A 46 4.63 -1.69 9.98
CA ASN A 46 4.91 -2.05 8.61
C ASN A 46 6.29 -2.71 8.54
N LEU A 47 6.34 -4.04 8.61
CA LEU A 47 7.58 -4.80 8.62
C LEU A 47 7.93 -5.22 7.19
N PHE A 48 9.14 -4.90 6.75
CA PHE A 48 9.62 -5.33 5.43
C PHE A 48 10.56 -6.53 5.54
N PHE A 49 10.30 -7.56 4.73
CA PHE A 49 11.11 -8.77 4.65
C PHE A 49 11.77 -8.82 3.26
N PRO A 50 13.12 -8.81 3.19
CA PRO A 50 13.83 -8.74 1.91
C PRO A 50 13.62 -10.00 1.06
N ASN A 51 14.16 -9.99 -0.16
CA ASN A 51 14.02 -11.11 -1.08
C ASN A 51 14.86 -12.34 -0.72
N GLU A 52 15.94 -12.13 0.04
CA GLU A 52 16.90 -13.16 0.44
C GLU A 52 16.98 -13.23 1.97
N PRO A 53 17.22 -14.41 2.57
CA PRO A 53 17.37 -14.55 4.01
C PRO A 53 18.48 -13.64 4.55
N TYR A 54 18.18 -12.94 5.63
CA TYR A 54 19.13 -12.02 6.26
C TYR A 54 19.54 -12.54 7.65
N PRO A 55 20.85 -12.79 7.92
CA PRO A 55 21.27 -13.36 9.20
C PRO A 55 20.89 -12.50 10.39
N ASP A 56 20.45 -13.13 11.48
CA ASP A 56 20.02 -12.48 12.73
C ASP A 56 18.90 -11.45 12.54
N TYR A 57 18.12 -11.54 11.46
CA TYR A 57 17.18 -10.47 11.13
C TYR A 57 16.07 -10.31 12.18
N VAL A 58 15.60 -11.41 12.78
CA VAL A 58 14.65 -11.36 13.89
C VAL A 58 15.17 -10.53 15.06
N ASP A 59 16.46 -10.67 15.41
CA ASP A 59 17.09 -9.90 16.48
C ASP A 59 17.19 -8.41 16.13
N LEU A 60 17.46 -8.10 14.86
CA LEU A 60 17.50 -6.71 14.39
C LEU A 60 16.12 -6.07 14.40
N LEU A 61 15.10 -6.79 13.91
CA LEU A 61 13.70 -6.33 13.92
C LEU A 61 13.20 -6.12 15.34
N THR A 62 13.41 -7.07 16.26
CA THR A 62 12.98 -6.93 17.66
C THR A 62 13.65 -5.75 18.36
N ARG A 63 14.94 -5.52 18.14
CA ARG A 63 15.64 -4.32 18.66
C ARG A 63 15.05 -3.02 18.12
N GLU A 64 14.77 -2.96 16.81
CA GLU A 64 14.15 -1.79 16.19
C GLU A 64 12.75 -1.51 16.75
N ILE A 65 11.91 -2.55 16.85
CA ILE A 65 10.59 -2.49 17.49
C ILE A 65 10.73 -1.98 18.93
N GLY A 66 11.75 -2.42 19.65
CA GLY A 66 12.07 -1.92 20.99
C GLY A 66 12.39 -0.43 21.05
N PHE A 67 13.06 0.15 20.04
CA PHE A 67 13.27 1.60 19.97
C PHE A 67 11.97 2.37 19.76
N TYR A 68 11.11 1.88 18.87
CA TYR A 68 9.81 2.47 18.62
C TYR A 68 8.87 2.34 19.82
N ALA A 69 8.85 1.18 20.49
CA ALA A 69 8.01 0.93 21.66
C ALA A 69 8.26 1.95 22.77
N LYS A 70 9.52 2.38 23.00
CA LYS A 70 9.83 3.44 23.98
C LYS A 70 9.03 4.73 23.75
N HIS A 71 8.73 5.05 22.49
CA HIS A 71 7.99 6.25 22.09
C HIS A 71 6.50 5.99 21.94
N PHE A 72 6.09 4.80 21.51
CA PHE A 72 4.73 4.56 21.03
C PHE A 72 3.95 3.44 21.73
N GLN A 73 4.53 2.73 22.72
CA GLN A 73 3.86 1.61 23.43
C GLN A 73 2.53 1.98 24.09
N HIS A 74 2.34 3.27 24.43
CA HIS A 74 1.12 3.79 25.03
C HIS A 74 -0.03 3.95 24.02
N ARG A 75 0.27 3.91 22.72
CA ARG A 75 -0.72 3.97 21.64
C ARG A 75 -1.21 2.57 21.31
N ARG A 76 -2.44 2.50 20.80
CA ARG A 76 -3.08 1.24 20.41
C ARG A 76 -2.53 0.76 19.08
N LEU A 77 -2.03 -0.47 19.04
CA LEU A 77 -1.62 -1.14 17.81
C LEU A 77 -2.84 -1.80 17.16
N THR A 78 -3.27 -1.28 16.02
CA THR A 78 -4.47 -1.78 15.32
C THR A 78 -4.15 -2.57 14.06
N LYS A 79 -2.93 -2.43 13.52
CA LYS A 79 -2.53 -3.10 12.28
C LYS A 79 -1.07 -3.52 12.28
N ILE A 80 -0.80 -4.73 11.81
CA ILE A 80 0.56 -5.25 11.59
C ILE A 80 0.58 -5.78 10.16
N TRP A 81 1.60 -5.43 9.40
CA TRP A 81 1.75 -5.93 8.05
C TRP A 81 3.15 -6.43 7.78
N PHE A 82 3.25 -7.67 7.32
CA PHE A 82 4.49 -8.28 6.87
C PHE A 82 4.57 -8.19 5.34
N ARG A 83 5.41 -7.29 4.84
CA ARG A 83 5.62 -7.03 3.40
C ARG A 83 6.84 -7.77 2.86
N GLY A 84 6.90 -7.97 1.55
CA GLY A 84 7.99 -8.66 0.88
C GLY A 84 7.86 -10.17 1.04
N LYS A 85 8.90 -10.85 1.54
CA LYS A 85 8.94 -12.32 1.56
C LYS A 85 9.11 -12.92 2.97
N PRO A 86 8.18 -12.69 3.91
CA PRO A 86 8.30 -13.17 5.29
C PRO A 86 8.45 -14.69 5.38
N LEU A 87 7.64 -15.45 4.63
CA LEU A 87 7.62 -16.92 4.66
C LEU A 87 8.82 -17.58 3.97
N LEU A 88 9.52 -16.84 3.09
CA LEU A 88 10.74 -17.31 2.44
C LEU A 88 11.98 -17.06 3.29
N THR A 89 12.02 -15.91 3.97
CA THR A 89 13.25 -15.40 4.60
C THR A 89 13.36 -15.68 6.09
N MET A 90 12.26 -16.12 6.73
CA MET A 90 12.19 -16.35 8.17
C MET A 90 11.71 -17.76 8.47
N LYS A 91 12.28 -18.37 9.51
CA LYS A 91 11.79 -19.64 10.05
C LYS A 91 10.52 -19.42 10.86
N ALA A 92 9.71 -20.46 10.98
CA ALA A 92 8.47 -20.42 11.76
C ALA A 92 8.65 -19.93 13.20
N GLY A 93 9.72 -20.38 13.87
CA GLY A 93 10.05 -19.94 15.23
C GLY A 93 10.41 -18.45 15.33
N GLU A 94 11.09 -17.90 14.30
CA GLU A 94 11.49 -16.50 14.26
C GLU A 94 10.27 -15.58 14.01
N LEU A 95 9.34 -16.00 13.15
CA LEU A 95 8.06 -15.30 12.97
C LEU A 95 7.21 -15.32 14.25
N ALA A 96 7.20 -16.46 14.95
CA ALA A 96 6.50 -16.60 16.22
C ALA A 96 7.10 -15.72 17.32
N GLU A 97 8.42 -15.68 17.42
CA GLU A 97 9.15 -14.79 18.33
C GLU A 97 8.83 -13.32 18.06
N LEU A 98 8.89 -12.91 16.79
CA LEU A 98 8.63 -11.54 16.38
C LEU A 98 7.19 -11.10 16.72
N ALA A 99 6.20 -11.94 16.41
CA ALA A 99 4.81 -11.67 16.72
C ALA A 99 4.58 -11.58 18.24
N PHE A 100 5.15 -12.53 19.00
CA PHE A 100 5.03 -12.54 20.46
C PHE A 100 5.69 -11.31 21.10
N TYR A 101 6.91 -10.97 20.69
CA TYR A 101 7.65 -9.81 21.18
C TYR A 101 6.89 -8.51 20.91
N THR A 102 6.37 -8.35 19.70
CA THR A 102 5.53 -7.21 19.32
C THR A 102 4.30 -7.08 20.22
N HIS A 103 3.61 -8.19 20.48
CA HIS A 103 2.43 -8.20 21.33
C HIS A 103 2.70 -7.92 22.81
N GLN A 104 3.92 -8.13 23.29
CA GLN A 104 4.29 -7.76 24.66
C GLN A 104 4.49 -6.24 24.81
N LEU A 105 4.96 -5.58 23.75
CA LEU A 105 5.34 -4.18 23.80
C LEU A 105 4.19 -3.21 23.53
N PHE A 106 3.18 -3.62 22.76
CA PHE A 106 2.09 -2.72 22.37
C PHE A 106 0.73 -3.16 22.92
N SER A 107 -0.04 -2.15 23.34
CA SER A 107 -1.43 -2.35 23.76
C SER A 107 -2.31 -2.68 22.55
N ARG A 108 -3.23 -3.63 22.72
CA ARG A 108 -4.13 -4.13 21.66
C ARG A 108 -5.43 -3.35 21.59
N GLU A 109 -6.11 -3.46 20.45
CA GLU A 109 -7.46 -2.93 20.27
C GLU A 109 -8.49 -3.79 21.02
N PRO A 110 -9.33 -3.21 21.90
CA PRO A 110 -10.42 -3.95 22.52
C PRO A 110 -11.45 -4.38 21.47
N GLY A 111 -11.84 -5.66 21.49
CA GLY A 111 -12.90 -6.17 20.60
C GLY A 111 -12.43 -6.88 19.32
N GLY A 112 -11.11 -7.01 19.10
CA GLY A 112 -10.57 -7.93 18.10
C GLY A 112 -10.64 -7.45 16.65
N SER A 113 -10.83 -6.15 16.40
CA SER A 113 -10.84 -5.55 15.07
C SER A 113 -9.44 -5.26 14.51
N GLU A 114 -8.44 -6.01 14.93
CA GLU A 114 -7.04 -5.81 14.52
C GLU A 114 -6.82 -6.38 13.10
N GLU A 115 -6.09 -5.66 12.26
CA GLU A 115 -5.77 -6.08 10.90
C GLU A 115 -4.32 -6.59 10.84
N TYR A 116 -4.12 -7.90 10.88
CA TYR A 116 -2.79 -8.52 10.77
C TYR A 116 -2.66 -9.22 9.43
N GLY A 117 -1.88 -8.61 8.53
CA GLY A 117 -1.71 -9.05 7.17
C GLY A 117 -0.29 -9.46 6.82
N PHE A 118 -0.16 -10.34 5.84
CA PHE A 118 1.13 -10.74 5.30
C PHE A 118 1.05 -10.91 3.78
N GLU A 119 2.17 -10.66 3.11
CA GLU A 119 2.34 -10.94 1.69
C GLU A 119 2.88 -12.37 1.48
N CYS A 120 2.38 -13.02 0.43
CA CYS A 120 2.80 -14.37 0.05
C CYS A 120 2.68 -14.59 -1.46
N GLN A 121 3.38 -15.60 -1.95
CA GLN A 121 3.34 -16.05 -3.35
C GLN A 121 3.04 -17.56 -3.43
N PRO A 122 2.81 -18.14 -4.62
CA PRO A 122 2.41 -19.55 -4.77
C PRO A 122 3.28 -20.56 -4.01
N SER A 123 4.61 -20.36 -3.97
CA SER A 123 5.54 -21.25 -3.27
C SER A 123 5.39 -21.24 -1.74
N ASP A 124 4.79 -20.18 -1.18
CA ASP A 124 4.69 -19.98 0.25
C ASP A 124 3.43 -20.64 0.83
N ILE A 125 2.47 -21.00 -0.02
CA ILE A 125 1.18 -21.55 0.38
C ILE A 125 1.34 -23.05 0.66
N THR A 126 1.49 -23.36 1.94
CA THR A 126 1.51 -24.72 2.48
C THR A 126 0.63 -24.81 3.72
N PRO A 127 0.12 -26.00 4.09
CA PRO A 127 -0.67 -26.14 5.31
C PRO A 127 0.09 -25.64 6.55
N GLY A 128 1.40 -25.91 6.64
CA GLY A 128 2.23 -25.47 7.76
C GLY A 128 2.34 -23.95 7.87
N ASN A 129 2.57 -23.26 6.75
CA ASN A 129 2.69 -21.80 6.75
C ASN A 129 1.35 -21.12 7.04
N LEU A 130 0.26 -21.56 6.44
CA LEU A 130 -1.07 -20.98 6.71
C LEU A 130 -1.49 -21.23 8.16
N ALA A 131 -1.25 -22.43 8.70
CA ALA A 131 -1.51 -22.75 10.10
C ALA A 131 -0.67 -21.88 11.05
N LEU A 132 0.61 -21.67 10.74
CA LEU A 132 1.47 -20.76 11.49
C LEU A 132 0.88 -19.35 11.51
N MET A 133 0.57 -18.77 10.35
CA MET A 133 0.09 -17.39 10.28
C MET A 133 -1.24 -17.21 11.01
N LYS A 134 -2.20 -18.14 10.87
CA LYS A 134 -3.44 -18.14 11.66
C LYS A 134 -3.17 -18.28 13.16
N GLY A 135 -2.23 -19.14 13.55
CA GLY A 135 -1.80 -19.32 14.94
C GLY A 135 -1.17 -18.05 15.53
N LEU A 136 -0.52 -17.24 14.71
CA LEU A 136 0.01 -15.91 15.05
C LEU A 136 -1.05 -14.80 14.94
N ARG A 137 -2.33 -15.15 14.76
CA ARG A 137 -3.49 -14.25 14.61
C ARG A 137 -3.48 -13.40 13.35
N PHE A 138 -2.68 -13.73 12.33
CA PHE A 138 -2.83 -13.09 11.02
C PHE A 138 -4.16 -13.51 10.41
N ASN A 139 -4.95 -12.52 10.03
CA ASN A 139 -6.32 -12.66 9.53
C ASN A 139 -6.48 -12.08 8.12
N HIS A 140 -5.47 -11.39 7.59
CA HIS A 140 -5.44 -10.88 6.22
C HIS A 140 -4.26 -11.51 5.47
N LEU A 141 -4.40 -11.68 4.15
CA LEU A 141 -3.29 -12.03 3.28
C LEU A 141 -3.37 -11.28 1.96
N THR A 142 -2.22 -11.00 1.37
CA THR A 142 -2.09 -10.55 -0.01
C THR A 142 -1.30 -11.58 -0.78
N PHE A 143 -2.01 -12.32 -1.63
CA PHE A 143 -1.45 -13.36 -2.47
C PHE A 143 -1.11 -12.79 -3.84
N SER A 144 0.20 -12.73 -4.13
CA SER A 144 0.73 -12.12 -5.35
C SER A 144 0.97 -13.16 -6.44
N LEU A 145 0.52 -12.85 -7.65
CA LEU A 145 0.45 -13.75 -8.79
C LEU A 145 1.06 -13.10 -10.03
N ASN A 146 1.88 -13.89 -10.75
CA ASN A 146 2.35 -13.53 -12.08
C ASN A 146 1.39 -14.14 -13.12
N THR A 147 0.87 -13.34 -14.05
CA THR A 147 -0.13 -13.79 -15.02
C THR A 147 0.40 -14.11 -16.42
N SER A 148 1.73 -14.19 -16.60
CA SER A 148 2.38 -14.55 -17.88
C SER A 148 1.97 -15.92 -18.44
N LEU A 149 1.45 -16.81 -17.59
CA LEU A 149 0.89 -18.09 -17.99
C LEU A 149 -0.54 -18.24 -17.46
N PRO A 150 -1.44 -18.91 -18.21
CA PRO A 150 -2.79 -19.19 -17.74
C PRO A 150 -2.85 -19.94 -16.40
N PRO A 151 -3.90 -19.71 -15.58
CA PRO A 151 -4.06 -20.30 -14.24
C PRO A 151 -3.88 -21.82 -14.21
N LYS A 152 -4.43 -22.52 -15.21
CA LYS A 152 -4.37 -23.98 -15.35
C LYS A 152 -2.95 -24.50 -15.49
N LYS A 153 -2.07 -23.78 -16.19
CA LYS A 153 -0.64 -24.16 -16.35
C LYS A 153 0.14 -24.00 -15.06
N GLN A 154 -0.32 -23.11 -14.17
CA GLN A 154 0.30 -22.84 -12.88
C GLN A 154 -0.29 -23.67 -11.73
N LYS A 155 -1.29 -24.55 -12.01
CA LYS A 155 -1.99 -25.38 -11.02
C LYS A 155 -2.58 -24.58 -9.85
N ILE A 156 -3.01 -23.34 -10.12
CA ILE A 156 -3.36 -22.40 -9.05
C ILE A 156 -4.59 -22.82 -8.26
N SER A 157 -5.53 -23.56 -8.86
CA SER A 157 -6.79 -23.94 -8.21
C SER A 157 -6.58 -24.71 -6.90
N GLN A 158 -5.58 -25.59 -6.82
CA GLN A 158 -5.27 -26.32 -5.58
C GLN A 158 -4.76 -25.39 -4.47
N ILE A 159 -3.99 -24.37 -4.86
CA ILE A 159 -3.43 -23.37 -3.95
C ILE A 159 -4.56 -22.47 -3.42
N LEU A 160 -5.46 -22.02 -4.29
CA LEU A 160 -6.60 -21.19 -3.90
C LEU A 160 -7.56 -21.95 -2.98
N SER A 161 -7.90 -23.20 -3.31
CA SER A 161 -8.70 -24.05 -2.41
C SER A 161 -8.06 -24.23 -1.04
N LEU A 162 -6.73 -24.40 -0.99
CA LEU A 162 -6.01 -24.48 0.27
C LEU A 162 -6.06 -23.16 1.06
N ILE A 163 -6.05 -22.00 0.40
CA ILE A 163 -6.24 -20.70 1.07
C ILE A 163 -7.65 -20.62 1.68
N ASP A 164 -8.67 -20.99 0.92
CA ASP A 164 -10.07 -20.96 1.36
C ASP A 164 -10.32 -21.82 2.60
N GLU A 165 -9.67 -22.98 2.71
CA GLU A 165 -9.77 -23.88 3.87
C GLU A 165 -9.36 -23.22 5.21
N TYR A 166 -8.52 -22.18 5.17
CA TYR A 166 -8.05 -21.48 6.37
C TYR A 166 -8.90 -20.27 6.77
N ASP A 167 -9.89 -19.88 5.96
CA ASP A 167 -10.90 -18.86 6.27
C ASP A 167 -10.27 -17.56 6.83
N PHE A 168 -9.36 -16.95 6.07
CA PHE A 168 -8.85 -15.62 6.41
C PHE A 168 -9.96 -14.59 6.24
N GLN A 169 -9.99 -13.59 7.12
CA GLN A 169 -11.00 -12.52 7.09
C GLN A 169 -10.94 -11.71 5.80
N GLU A 170 -9.74 -11.48 5.28
CA GLU A 170 -9.55 -10.84 3.98
C GLU A 170 -8.46 -11.57 3.17
N CYS A 171 -8.87 -12.13 2.04
CA CYS A 171 -7.96 -12.60 1.00
C CYS A 171 -7.93 -11.55 -0.12
N ARG A 172 -6.74 -10.97 -0.34
CA ARG A 172 -6.47 -10.09 -1.47
C ARG A 172 -5.64 -10.83 -2.52
N TYR A 173 -6.06 -10.74 -3.77
CA TYR A 173 -5.29 -11.23 -4.91
C TYR A 173 -4.65 -10.07 -5.65
N ARG A 174 -3.32 -10.05 -5.73
CA ARG A 174 -2.56 -9.08 -6.51
C ARG A 174 -2.06 -9.77 -7.76
N ILE A 175 -2.46 -9.29 -8.93
CA ILE A 175 -2.01 -9.80 -10.22
C ILE A 175 -1.17 -8.75 -10.94
N ASP A 176 -0.03 -9.18 -11.49
CA ASP A 176 0.78 -8.37 -12.40
C ASP A 176 0.53 -8.80 -13.85
N ILE A 177 -0.14 -7.92 -14.59
CA ILE A 177 -0.64 -8.16 -15.96
C ILE A 177 0.27 -7.57 -17.04
N ALA A 178 1.42 -6.97 -16.71
CA ALA A 178 2.28 -6.28 -17.67
C ALA A 178 2.66 -7.16 -18.89
N ASN A 179 2.89 -8.45 -18.68
CA ASN A 179 3.27 -9.39 -19.75
C ASN A 179 2.17 -10.43 -20.03
N THR A 180 0.91 -10.00 -20.02
CA THR A 180 -0.25 -10.89 -20.14
C THR A 180 -1.11 -10.50 -21.34
N ASP A 181 -1.56 -11.49 -22.12
CA ASP A 181 -2.52 -11.24 -23.19
C ASP A 181 -3.98 -11.16 -22.66
N PRO A 182 -4.90 -10.50 -23.38
CA PRO A 182 -6.28 -10.34 -22.92
C PRO A 182 -7.04 -11.64 -22.62
N ASP A 183 -6.81 -12.70 -23.40
CA ASP A 183 -7.50 -13.99 -23.19
C ASP A 183 -7.01 -14.67 -21.91
N THR A 184 -5.70 -14.62 -21.67
CA THR A 184 -5.09 -15.11 -20.43
C THR A 184 -5.55 -14.31 -19.22
N LEU A 185 -5.68 -12.98 -19.35
CA LEU A 185 -6.23 -12.13 -18.28
C LEU A 185 -7.65 -12.55 -17.92
N ILE A 186 -8.55 -12.70 -18.90
CA ILE A 186 -9.94 -13.13 -18.64
C ILE A 186 -9.94 -14.48 -17.91
N CYS A 187 -9.11 -15.44 -18.33
CA CYS A 187 -9.00 -16.72 -17.63
C CYS A 187 -8.57 -16.56 -16.17
N TRP A 188 -7.66 -15.63 -15.87
CA TRP A 188 -7.28 -15.29 -14.50
C TRP A 188 -8.44 -14.68 -13.72
N LEU A 189 -9.12 -13.68 -14.28
CA LEU A 189 -10.24 -13.02 -13.61
C LEU A 189 -11.36 -14.00 -13.27
N ASP A 190 -11.76 -14.82 -14.24
CA ASP A 190 -12.77 -15.87 -14.05
C ASP A 190 -12.34 -16.87 -12.97
N THR A 191 -11.07 -17.27 -12.94
CA THR A 191 -10.55 -18.21 -11.93
C THR A 191 -10.51 -17.58 -10.54
N LEU A 192 -10.10 -16.33 -10.42
CA LEU A 192 -9.97 -15.68 -9.11
C LEU A 192 -11.34 -15.39 -8.49
N ILE A 193 -12.32 -14.94 -9.28
CA ILE A 193 -13.66 -14.58 -8.81
C ILE A 193 -14.39 -15.79 -8.20
N THR A 194 -14.14 -17.02 -8.66
CA THR A 194 -14.77 -18.22 -8.08
C THR A 194 -14.38 -18.46 -6.62
N HIS A 195 -13.28 -17.87 -6.16
CA HIS A 195 -12.81 -17.92 -4.77
C HIS A 195 -13.23 -16.70 -3.96
N LEU A 196 -14.14 -15.87 -4.48
CA LEU A 196 -14.77 -14.74 -3.78
C LEU A 196 -13.78 -13.82 -3.04
N PRO A 197 -12.70 -13.33 -3.69
CA PRO A 197 -11.74 -12.46 -3.04
C PRO A 197 -12.40 -11.21 -2.48
N ARG A 198 -11.96 -10.78 -1.30
CA ARG A 198 -12.41 -9.51 -0.75
C ARG A 198 -11.80 -8.32 -1.48
N MET A 199 -10.67 -8.53 -2.16
CA MET A 199 -10.05 -7.52 -3.02
C MET A 199 -9.22 -8.15 -4.13
N ILE A 200 -9.30 -7.59 -5.33
CA ILE A 200 -8.38 -7.86 -6.44
C ILE A 200 -7.62 -6.57 -6.73
N GLU A 201 -6.29 -6.64 -6.76
CA GLU A 201 -5.39 -5.56 -7.15
C GLU A 201 -4.75 -5.91 -8.50
N ILE A 202 -4.90 -5.03 -9.48
CA ILE A 202 -4.34 -5.21 -10.83
C ILE A 202 -3.16 -4.26 -11.05
N GLN A 203 -1.98 -4.79 -11.33
CA GLN A 203 -0.75 -4.03 -11.58
C GLN A 203 -0.27 -4.23 -13.02
N GLY A 204 0.45 -3.24 -13.56
CA GLY A 204 1.03 -3.36 -14.90
C GLY A 204 0.05 -3.13 -16.05
N LEU A 205 -1.12 -2.50 -15.80
CA LEU A 205 -2.11 -2.22 -16.85
C LEU A 205 -1.54 -1.32 -17.97
N ASP A 206 -0.75 -0.31 -17.61
CA ASP A 206 -0.13 0.62 -18.58
C ASP A 206 0.94 -0.06 -19.47
N GLU A 207 1.43 -1.23 -19.05
CA GLU A 207 2.48 -2.00 -19.73
C GLU A 207 1.90 -3.22 -20.48
N MET A 208 0.61 -3.53 -20.30
CA MET A 208 -0.03 -4.71 -20.86
C MET A 208 -0.20 -4.61 -22.38
N ASP A 209 0.11 -5.70 -23.08
CA ASP A 209 -0.19 -5.84 -24.50
C ASP A 209 -1.71 -5.95 -24.75
N GLY A 210 -2.27 -4.99 -25.49
CA GLY A 210 -3.65 -5.03 -25.95
C GLY A 210 -4.43 -3.75 -25.69
N SER A 211 -5.75 -3.79 -25.93
CA SER A 211 -6.67 -2.65 -25.77
C SER A 211 -7.47 -2.71 -24.48
N VAL A 212 -6.98 -3.39 -23.44
CA VAL A 212 -7.68 -3.47 -22.15
C VAL A 212 -7.53 -2.13 -21.44
N THR A 213 -8.64 -1.57 -20.98
CA THR A 213 -8.67 -0.29 -20.29
C THR A 213 -9.24 -0.44 -18.88
N LEU A 214 -8.94 0.50 -17.99
CA LEU A 214 -9.47 0.47 -16.62
C LEU A 214 -11.00 0.51 -16.59
N ALA A 215 -11.62 1.30 -17.48
CA ALA A 215 -13.07 1.32 -17.65
C ALA A 215 -13.62 -0.05 -18.07
N SER A 216 -13.01 -0.70 -19.07
CA SER A 216 -13.46 -2.03 -19.51
C SER A 216 -13.31 -3.10 -18.42
N LEU A 217 -12.27 -3.01 -17.59
CA LEU A 217 -12.12 -3.88 -16.41
C LEU A 217 -13.19 -3.60 -15.37
N ALA A 218 -13.49 -2.32 -15.10
CA ALA A 218 -14.55 -1.94 -14.18
C ALA A 218 -15.91 -2.48 -14.61
N ASP A 219 -16.24 -2.43 -15.90
CA ASP A 219 -17.47 -3.01 -16.44
C ASP A 219 -17.51 -4.53 -16.28
N HIS A 220 -16.41 -5.22 -16.61
CA HIS A 220 -16.29 -6.67 -16.45
C HIS A 220 -16.53 -7.09 -14.99
N PHE A 221 -15.88 -6.41 -14.04
CA PHE A 221 -16.04 -6.66 -12.61
C PHE A 221 -17.40 -6.24 -12.06
N SER A 222 -18.02 -5.19 -12.61
CA SER A 222 -19.33 -4.73 -12.16
C SER A 222 -20.42 -5.76 -12.41
N VAL A 223 -20.36 -6.51 -13.52
CA VAL A 223 -21.29 -7.62 -13.79
C VAL A 223 -21.16 -8.74 -12.76
N GLN A 224 -19.97 -8.88 -12.16
CA GLN A 224 -19.65 -9.87 -11.12
C GLN A 224 -19.86 -9.33 -9.69
N GLY A 225 -20.39 -8.11 -9.54
CA GLY A 225 -20.67 -7.50 -8.23
C GLY A 225 -19.47 -6.83 -7.55
N TYR A 226 -18.41 -6.56 -8.29
CA TYR A 226 -17.23 -5.84 -7.82
C TYR A 226 -17.23 -4.38 -8.30
N HIS A 227 -16.69 -3.49 -7.47
CA HIS A 227 -16.59 -2.07 -7.72
C HIS A 227 -15.13 -1.61 -7.72
N LEU A 228 -14.81 -0.74 -8.66
CA LEU A 228 -13.50 -0.10 -8.74
C LEU A 228 -13.30 0.93 -7.60
N LEU A 229 -12.14 0.84 -6.97
CA LEU A 229 -11.57 1.78 -6.01
C LEU A 229 -10.17 2.18 -6.47
N GLY A 230 -9.88 3.48 -6.41
CA GLY A 230 -8.64 4.01 -6.97
C GLY A 230 -8.46 3.68 -8.43
N ASP A 231 -7.25 3.35 -8.79
CA ASP A 231 -6.82 3.08 -10.16
C ASP A 231 -6.66 1.57 -10.46
N ARG A 232 -6.84 0.71 -9.45
CA ARG A 232 -6.43 -0.70 -9.54
C ARG A 232 -7.14 -1.71 -8.63
N PHE A 233 -7.95 -1.26 -7.67
CA PHE A 233 -8.55 -2.15 -6.68
C PHE A 233 -10.00 -2.45 -7.02
N PHE A 234 -10.37 -3.72 -7.01
CA PHE A 234 -11.74 -4.17 -7.22
C PHE A 234 -12.22 -4.87 -5.95
N VAL A 235 -13.33 -4.42 -5.39
CA VAL A 235 -13.89 -4.93 -4.12
C VAL A 235 -15.37 -5.25 -4.26
N PRO A 236 -15.91 -6.23 -3.52
CA PRO A 236 -17.34 -6.54 -3.56
C PRO A 236 -18.20 -5.39 -3.02
N ALA A 237 -19.48 -5.34 -3.40
CA ALA A 237 -20.42 -4.28 -3.05
C ALA A 237 -20.60 -4.03 -1.54
N ASP A 238 -20.33 -5.04 -0.70
CA ASP A 238 -20.42 -4.97 0.76
C ASP A 238 -19.08 -4.61 1.44
N HIS A 239 -18.03 -4.33 0.67
CA HIS A 239 -16.71 -4.05 1.23
C HIS A 239 -16.68 -2.72 2.00
N MET A 240 -16.06 -2.71 3.19
CA MET A 240 -15.99 -1.56 4.09
C MET A 240 -15.40 -0.30 3.41
N LEU A 241 -14.41 -0.48 2.54
CA LEU A 241 -13.77 0.63 1.80
C LEU A 241 -14.76 1.45 0.96
N LEU A 242 -15.84 0.84 0.43
CA LEU A 242 -16.87 1.58 -0.30
C LEU A 242 -17.66 2.51 0.63
N SER A 243 -17.88 2.10 1.88
CA SER A 243 -18.51 2.95 2.90
C SER A 243 -17.60 4.10 3.31
N LEU A 244 -16.30 3.82 3.51
CA LEU A 244 -15.30 4.84 3.81
C LEU A 244 -15.12 5.86 2.66
N LYS A 245 -15.21 5.40 1.40
CA LYS A 245 -15.23 6.29 0.22
C LYS A 245 -16.37 7.30 0.30
N LYS A 246 -17.58 6.85 0.64
CA LYS A 246 -18.76 7.73 0.79
C LYS A 246 -18.60 8.72 1.94
N GLN A 247 -17.90 8.33 3.01
CA GLN A 247 -17.66 9.15 4.19
C GLN A 247 -16.45 10.09 4.04
N SER A 248 -15.75 10.06 2.90
CA SER A 248 -14.49 10.79 2.70
C SER A 248 -13.41 10.47 3.77
N ASP A 249 -13.37 9.21 4.21
CA ASP A 249 -12.48 8.71 5.27
C ASP A 249 -11.48 7.66 4.74
N LEU A 250 -11.14 7.72 3.46
CA LEU A 250 -10.09 6.89 2.85
C LEU A 250 -8.75 7.62 2.83
N GLN A 251 -7.68 6.84 2.87
CA GLN A 251 -6.33 7.27 2.53
C GLN A 251 -5.59 6.16 1.78
N TYR A 252 -4.61 6.54 0.97
CA TYR A 252 -3.70 5.59 0.36
C TYR A 252 -2.53 5.27 1.30
N THR A 253 -2.19 3.99 1.39
CA THR A 253 -1.07 3.49 2.20
C THR A 253 -0.26 2.44 1.42
N PRO A 254 0.91 2.01 1.91
CA PRO A 254 1.66 0.92 1.28
C PRO A 254 0.90 -0.42 1.21
N TRP A 255 -0.18 -0.57 1.99
CA TRP A 255 -1.08 -1.73 1.96
C TRP A 255 -2.31 -1.50 1.08
N GLY A 256 -2.31 -0.47 0.24
CA GLY A 256 -3.47 -0.03 -0.54
C GLY A 256 -4.35 0.96 0.24
N LEU A 257 -5.63 1.05 -0.16
CA LEU A 257 -6.59 1.96 0.47
C LEU A 257 -6.99 1.46 1.86
N CYS A 258 -7.02 2.35 2.84
CA CYS A 258 -7.50 2.06 4.18
C CYS A 258 -8.16 3.30 4.81
N GLN A 259 -8.63 3.17 6.06
CA GLN A 259 -9.26 4.26 6.80
C GLN A 259 -8.25 5.36 7.17
N ARG A 260 -8.64 6.64 7.05
CA ARG A 260 -7.77 7.82 7.29
C ARG A 260 -7.35 8.00 8.74
N GLN A 261 -8.07 7.42 9.70
CA GLN A 261 -7.74 7.51 11.12
C GLN A 261 -6.36 6.88 11.47
N LEU A 262 -5.85 5.98 10.62
CA LEU A 262 -4.52 5.40 10.78
C LEU A 262 -3.43 6.38 10.28
N GLY A 263 -3.17 7.42 11.07
CA GLY A 263 -2.25 8.49 10.69
C GLY A 263 -0.77 8.09 10.71
N ASP A 264 -0.41 7.12 11.54
CA ASP A 264 0.99 6.74 11.79
C ASP A 264 1.20 5.23 11.63
N TRP A 265 2.29 4.88 10.96
CA TRP A 265 2.77 3.51 10.89
C TRP A 265 4.29 3.46 10.94
N LEU A 266 4.79 2.54 11.74
CA LEU A 266 6.22 2.41 11.98
C LEU A 266 6.78 1.43 10.95
N GLY A 267 7.62 1.93 10.06
CA GLY A 267 8.44 1.12 9.17
C GLY A 267 9.57 0.46 9.95
N VAL A 268 9.65 -0.86 9.87
CA VAL A 268 10.65 -1.67 10.59
C VAL A 268 11.27 -2.65 9.60
N GLY A 269 12.59 -2.79 9.64
CA GLY A 269 13.33 -3.64 8.72
C GLY A 269 14.17 -2.87 7.71
N VAL A 270 15.01 -3.61 6.98
CA VAL A 270 15.82 -3.06 5.89
C VAL A 270 14.89 -2.43 4.85
N ASP A 271 15.23 -1.23 4.39
CA ASP A 271 14.47 -0.48 3.38
C ASP A 271 12.98 -0.22 3.70
N ALA A 272 12.57 -0.42 4.96
CA ALA A 272 11.19 -0.27 5.37
C ALA A 272 10.76 1.20 5.38
N LEU A 273 9.53 1.44 4.90
CA LEU A 273 8.89 2.75 4.89
C LEU A 273 7.99 2.93 6.12
N GLY A 274 8.16 4.06 6.80
CA GLY A 274 7.28 4.51 7.87
C GLY A 274 6.71 5.91 7.63
N LYS A 275 5.65 6.23 8.35
CA LYS A 275 5.01 7.54 8.39
C LYS A 275 4.67 7.94 9.81
N LEU A 276 5.02 9.17 10.15
CA LEU A 276 4.78 9.80 11.44
C LEU A 276 4.27 11.23 11.18
N GLY A 277 3.02 11.51 11.52
CA GLY A 277 2.33 12.77 11.23
C GLY A 277 2.26 13.05 9.73
N SER A 278 2.86 14.15 9.30
CA SER A 278 3.03 14.51 7.88
C SER A 278 4.38 14.07 7.30
N GLY A 279 5.23 13.46 8.13
CA GLY A 279 6.56 13.00 7.78
C GLY A 279 6.59 11.52 7.38
N TYR A 280 7.45 11.22 6.42
CA TYR A 280 7.79 9.89 5.97
C TYR A 280 9.26 9.65 6.19
N TYR A 281 9.63 8.41 6.43
CA TYR A 281 11.00 8.00 6.55
C TYR A 281 11.22 6.61 5.95
N GLN A 282 12.44 6.35 5.53
CA GLN A 282 12.84 5.05 5.04
C GLN A 282 14.14 4.61 5.68
N ASN A 283 14.16 3.34 6.07
CA ASN A 283 15.34 2.72 6.64
C ASN A 283 16.44 2.52 5.59
N HIS A 284 17.66 2.20 6.03
CA HIS A 284 18.75 1.89 5.12
C HIS A 284 18.39 0.73 4.17
N LEU A 285 18.60 0.94 2.87
CA LEU A 285 18.54 -0.10 1.85
C LEU A 285 19.66 -1.14 2.04
N SER A 286 20.86 -0.68 2.42
CA SER A 286 21.99 -1.54 2.70
C SER A 286 21.79 -2.28 4.02
N SER A 287 21.77 -3.62 3.94
CA SER A 287 21.65 -4.49 5.11
C SER A 287 22.75 -4.25 6.13
N HIS A 288 23.99 -3.96 5.68
CA HIS A 288 25.13 -3.63 6.53
C HIS A 288 24.87 -2.35 7.34
N GLN A 289 24.48 -1.26 6.66
CA GLN A 289 24.20 0.01 7.33
C GLN A 289 23.02 -0.09 8.30
N TYR A 290 21.96 -0.82 7.90
CA TYR A 290 20.82 -1.12 8.77
C TYR A 290 21.26 -1.83 10.05
N ARG A 291 22.08 -2.88 9.94
CA ARG A 291 22.61 -3.63 11.08
C ARG A 291 23.51 -2.78 11.98
N ASP A 292 24.40 -1.98 11.39
CA ASP A 292 25.32 -1.14 12.15
C ASP A 292 24.57 -0.09 12.97
N ALA A 293 23.58 0.58 12.37
CA ALA A 293 22.74 1.54 13.08
C ALA A 293 22.06 0.90 14.30
N ILE A 294 21.40 -0.26 14.11
CA ILE A 294 20.72 -0.99 15.19
C ILE A 294 21.71 -1.44 16.27
N ARG A 295 22.89 -1.96 15.89
CA ARG A 295 23.93 -2.37 16.85
C ARG A 295 24.51 -1.20 17.65
N ASN A 296 24.52 -0.01 17.07
CA ASN A 296 24.97 1.22 17.72
C ASN A 296 23.86 1.95 18.51
N ASN A 297 22.70 1.31 18.71
CA ASN A 297 21.52 1.87 19.37
C ASN A 297 20.96 3.14 18.69
N GLN A 298 21.01 3.17 17.36
CA GLN A 298 20.45 4.24 16.53
C GLN A 298 19.29 3.71 15.69
N LEU A 299 18.30 4.57 15.43
CA LEU A 299 17.27 4.26 14.44
C LEU A 299 17.91 4.18 13.04
N PRO A 300 17.62 3.15 12.23
CA PRO A 300 18.30 2.91 10.96
C PRO A 300 17.70 3.75 9.81
N ILE A 301 17.25 4.96 10.11
CA ILE A 301 16.60 5.87 9.15
C ILE A 301 17.67 6.48 8.24
N SER A 302 17.58 6.18 6.95
CA SER A 302 18.51 6.70 5.94
C SER A 302 18.01 8.00 5.30
N PHE A 303 16.69 8.15 5.18
CA PHE A 303 16.07 9.30 4.54
C PHE A 303 14.76 9.68 5.23
N SER A 304 14.49 10.98 5.34
CA SER A 304 13.26 11.53 5.92
C SER A 304 12.81 12.78 5.19
N ALA A 305 11.49 12.90 5.01
CA ALA A 305 10.87 14.02 4.32
C ALA A 305 9.44 14.25 4.82
N SER A 306 8.88 15.43 4.58
CA SER A 306 7.52 15.77 4.99
C SER A 306 6.80 16.63 3.95
N TYR A 307 5.47 16.60 3.97
CA TYR A 307 4.66 17.57 3.24
C TYR A 307 4.83 18.97 3.85
N ALA A 308 5.21 19.95 3.04
CA ALA A 308 5.27 21.34 3.45
C ALA A 308 3.93 22.03 3.24
N GLU A 309 3.40 22.63 4.30
CA GLU A 309 2.12 23.32 4.25
C GLU A 309 2.16 24.49 3.25
N GLY A 310 1.13 24.61 2.41
CA GLY A 310 1.03 25.65 1.40
C GLY A 310 1.96 25.48 0.18
N HIS A 311 2.79 24.45 0.13
CA HIS A 311 3.67 24.19 -1.01
C HIS A 311 2.90 23.59 -2.19
N GLU A 312 3.19 24.04 -3.41
CA GLU A 312 2.51 23.62 -4.65
C GLU A 312 2.44 22.09 -4.80
N LYS A 313 3.58 21.40 -4.67
CA LYS A 313 3.64 19.93 -4.68
C LYS A 313 2.73 19.24 -3.65
N THR A 314 2.60 19.81 -2.46
CA THR A 314 1.70 19.26 -1.42
C THR A 314 0.23 19.46 -1.80
N LEU A 315 -0.11 20.57 -2.45
CA LEU A 315 -1.46 20.81 -2.97
C LEU A 315 -1.79 19.88 -4.14
N ALA A 316 -0.86 19.70 -5.07
CA ALA A 316 -0.99 18.73 -6.15
C ALA A 316 -1.25 17.31 -5.60
N TRP A 317 -0.47 16.89 -4.60
CA TRP A 317 -0.70 15.61 -3.93
C TRP A 317 -2.08 15.51 -3.28
N LYS A 318 -2.56 16.57 -2.61
CA LYS A 318 -3.92 16.56 -2.04
C LYS A 318 -4.99 16.34 -3.12
N LEU A 319 -4.79 16.85 -4.34
CA LEU A 319 -5.70 16.59 -5.45
C LEU A 319 -5.58 15.14 -5.96
N VAL A 320 -4.36 14.63 -6.07
CA VAL A 320 -4.11 13.22 -6.44
C VAL A 320 -4.73 12.25 -5.43
N ASP A 321 -4.54 12.49 -4.12
CA ASP A 321 -5.17 11.72 -3.04
C ASP A 321 -6.70 11.72 -3.17
N GLN A 322 -7.30 12.86 -3.52
CA GLN A 322 -8.75 12.96 -3.74
C GLN A 322 -9.21 12.17 -4.98
N LEU A 323 -8.45 12.23 -6.07
CA LEU A 323 -8.73 11.46 -7.28
C LEU A 323 -8.64 9.96 -7.03
N LEU A 324 -7.56 9.49 -6.38
CA LEU A 324 -7.36 8.08 -6.08
C LEU A 324 -8.34 7.56 -5.02
N CYS A 325 -8.65 8.32 -3.98
CA CYS A 325 -9.57 7.85 -2.94
C CYS A 325 -11.04 7.95 -3.37
N TYR A 326 -11.43 9.02 -4.07
CA TYR A 326 -12.83 9.41 -4.23
C TYR A 326 -13.29 9.57 -5.68
N HIS A 327 -12.38 9.54 -6.66
CA HIS A 327 -12.68 9.84 -8.07
C HIS A 327 -13.37 11.20 -8.25
N CYS A 328 -13.03 12.15 -7.39
CA CYS A 328 -13.73 13.41 -7.26
C CYS A 328 -12.75 14.51 -6.80
N LEU A 329 -12.92 15.72 -7.33
CA LEU A 329 -12.25 16.93 -6.88
C LEU A 329 -13.30 17.92 -6.37
N PRO A 330 -13.40 18.14 -5.05
CA PRO A 330 -14.30 19.15 -4.48
C PRO A 330 -13.95 20.57 -4.97
N GLU A 331 -14.96 21.40 -5.24
CA GLU A 331 -14.76 22.77 -5.73
C GLU A 331 -13.91 23.62 -4.77
N GLN A 332 -14.04 23.36 -3.47
CA GLN A 332 -13.23 24.02 -2.43
C GLN A 332 -11.74 23.71 -2.59
N SER A 333 -11.39 22.46 -2.89
CA SER A 333 -10.00 22.04 -3.13
C SER A 333 -9.45 22.67 -4.40
N ILE A 334 -10.25 22.74 -5.46
CA ILE A 334 -9.86 23.39 -6.73
C ILE A 334 -9.61 24.88 -6.52
N THR A 335 -10.54 25.57 -5.86
CA THR A 335 -10.44 27.01 -5.58
C THR A 335 -9.26 27.33 -4.68
N ALA A 336 -9.00 26.50 -3.66
CA ALA A 336 -7.87 26.68 -2.77
C ALA A 336 -6.53 26.56 -3.52
N THR A 337 -6.41 25.57 -4.40
CA THR A 337 -5.18 25.36 -5.17
C THR A 337 -4.99 26.42 -6.25
N ALA A 338 -6.05 26.87 -6.93
CA ALA A 338 -5.98 27.91 -7.96
C ALA A 338 -5.47 29.27 -7.44
N ARG A 339 -5.61 29.55 -6.14
CA ARG A 339 -5.04 30.76 -5.51
C ARG A 339 -3.52 30.71 -5.37
N ILE A 340 -2.93 29.52 -5.49
CA ILE A 340 -1.53 29.25 -5.16
C ILE A 340 -0.76 28.84 -6.41
N SER A 341 -1.35 28.05 -7.31
CA SER A 341 -0.75 27.62 -8.58
C SER A 341 -1.73 27.71 -9.74
N GLU A 342 -1.38 28.54 -10.73
CA GLU A 342 -2.10 28.66 -12.00
C GLU A 342 -1.89 27.40 -12.87
N ASN A 343 -0.68 26.82 -12.85
CA ASN A 343 -0.36 25.61 -13.61
C ASN A 343 -1.26 24.43 -13.26
N ILE A 344 -1.53 24.21 -11.95
CA ILE A 344 -2.44 23.13 -11.52
C ILE A 344 -3.86 23.40 -12.06
N HIS A 345 -4.29 24.66 -12.06
CA HIS A 345 -5.60 25.03 -12.59
C HIS A 345 -5.71 24.77 -14.10
N GLU A 346 -4.66 25.04 -14.87
CA GLU A 346 -4.61 24.73 -16.30
C GLU A 346 -4.70 23.23 -16.59
N VAL A 347 -4.01 22.39 -15.80
CA VAL A 347 -4.07 20.93 -15.92
C VAL A 347 -5.49 20.41 -15.65
N ILE A 348 -6.18 20.94 -14.64
CA ILE A 348 -7.59 20.61 -14.38
C ILE A 348 -8.50 21.07 -15.53
N ALA A 349 -8.33 22.30 -16.03
CA ALA A 349 -9.12 22.83 -17.13
C ALA A 349 -8.90 22.04 -18.44
N LYS A 350 -7.67 21.55 -18.68
CA LYS A 350 -7.34 20.63 -19.77
C LYS A 350 -8.09 19.30 -19.60
N ALA A 351 -8.09 18.72 -18.41
CA ALA A 351 -8.80 17.46 -18.13
C ALA A 351 -10.33 17.58 -18.37
N GLU A 352 -10.95 18.72 -18.03
CA GLU A 352 -12.36 18.98 -18.38
C GLU A 352 -12.58 19.07 -19.89
N LYS A 353 -11.71 19.77 -20.63
CA LYS A 353 -11.80 19.87 -22.10
C LYS A 353 -11.66 18.51 -22.79
N LEU A 354 -10.86 17.61 -22.22
CA LEU A 354 -10.67 16.23 -22.69
C LEU A 354 -11.79 15.28 -22.22
N ALA A 355 -12.81 15.79 -21.52
CA ALA A 355 -13.90 15.02 -20.92
C ALA A 355 -13.42 13.92 -19.96
N TRP A 356 -12.28 14.14 -19.28
CA TRP A 356 -11.83 13.27 -18.20
C TRP A 356 -12.58 13.56 -16.90
N LEU A 357 -13.02 14.80 -16.72
CA LEU A 357 -13.79 15.26 -15.57
C LEU A 357 -15.11 15.86 -16.03
N ASN A 358 -16.19 15.52 -15.32
CA ASN A 358 -17.51 16.09 -15.50
C ASN A 358 -17.82 17.09 -14.39
N ARG A 359 -18.31 18.28 -14.77
CA ARG A 359 -18.70 19.32 -13.81
C ARG A 359 -20.06 19.03 -13.19
N HIS A 360 -20.07 18.91 -11.87
CA HIS A 360 -21.26 18.90 -11.04
C HIS A 360 -21.27 20.14 -10.13
N LYS A 361 -22.43 20.45 -9.51
CA LYS A 361 -22.65 21.72 -8.79
C LYS A 361 -21.53 22.13 -7.82
N ASN A 362 -20.92 21.18 -7.11
CA ASN A 362 -19.91 21.45 -6.07
C ASN A 362 -18.61 20.65 -6.24
N ALA A 363 -18.41 19.98 -7.38
CA ALA A 363 -17.25 19.13 -7.60
C ALA A 363 -17.06 18.79 -9.09
N LEU A 364 -15.83 18.39 -9.42
CA LEU A 364 -15.50 17.67 -10.65
C LEU A 364 -15.45 16.18 -10.35
N ILE A 365 -16.18 15.37 -11.12
CA ILE A 365 -16.23 13.91 -10.95
C ILE A 365 -15.52 13.25 -12.12
N LEU A 366 -14.71 12.23 -11.85
CA LEU A 366 -14.02 11.46 -12.88
C LEU A 366 -15.03 10.77 -13.80
N ALA A 367 -14.92 11.02 -15.10
CA ALA A 367 -15.71 10.38 -16.13
C ALA A 367 -15.11 9.01 -16.49
N GLU A 368 -15.87 8.20 -17.25
CA GLU A 368 -15.40 6.91 -17.74
C GLU A 368 -14.12 7.02 -18.57
N ASN A 369 -14.07 7.97 -19.52
CA ASN A 369 -12.84 8.26 -20.26
C ASN A 369 -11.70 8.72 -19.33
N GLY A 370 -12.03 9.45 -18.27
CA GLY A 370 -11.06 9.90 -17.27
C GLY A 370 -10.44 8.77 -16.45
N LEU A 371 -11.14 7.65 -16.24
CA LEU A 371 -10.57 6.46 -15.57
C LEU A 371 -9.38 5.92 -16.35
N ASN A 372 -9.50 5.85 -17.67
CA ASN A 372 -8.44 5.34 -18.55
C ASN A 372 -7.20 6.24 -18.58
N HIS A 373 -7.35 7.50 -18.16
CA HIS A 373 -6.27 8.48 -18.12
C HIS A 373 -5.92 8.91 -16.69
N LEU A 374 -6.39 8.19 -15.67
CA LEU A 374 -6.23 8.59 -14.27
C LEU A 374 -4.75 8.66 -13.88
N THR A 375 -3.95 7.65 -14.23
CA THR A 375 -2.50 7.65 -13.95
C THR A 375 -1.81 8.83 -14.61
N GLN A 376 -2.07 9.05 -15.91
CA GLN A 376 -1.52 10.18 -16.66
C GLN A 376 -1.91 11.52 -16.01
N PHE A 377 -3.18 11.67 -15.64
CA PHE A 377 -3.67 12.90 -15.04
C PHE A 377 -3.00 13.18 -13.68
N CYS A 378 -2.85 12.15 -12.84
CA CYS A 378 -2.13 12.26 -11.57
C CYS A 378 -0.65 12.61 -11.76
N GLN A 379 -0.01 12.12 -12.82
CA GLN A 379 1.38 12.45 -13.16
C GLN A 379 1.50 13.90 -13.64
N GLU A 380 0.60 14.37 -14.51
CA GLU A 380 0.59 15.76 -14.99
C GLU A 380 0.45 16.74 -13.80
N LEU A 381 -0.45 16.46 -12.85
CA LEU A 381 -0.62 17.28 -11.64
C LEU A 381 0.66 17.39 -10.78
N GLN A 382 1.48 16.34 -10.75
CA GLN A 382 2.67 16.26 -9.91
C GLN A 382 3.97 16.67 -10.61
N SER A 383 3.94 16.82 -11.93
CA SER A 383 5.10 17.24 -12.75
C SER A 383 5.37 18.75 -12.73
N LEU A 384 4.50 19.52 -12.07
CA LEU A 384 4.51 20.98 -12.03
C LEU A 384 5.50 21.57 -11.01
#